data_AF-A0A7S6MYV1-F1
#
_entry.id   AF-A0A7S6MYV1-F1
#
_cell.length_a   1.000
_cell.length_b   1.000
_cell.length_c   1.000
_cell.angle_alpha   90.00
_cell.angle_beta   90.00
_cell.angle_gamma   90.00
#
_symmetry.space_group_name_H-M   'P 1'
#
loop_
_entity.id
_entity.type
_entity.pdbx_description
1 polymer ?
#
loop_
_entity_poly.entity_id
_entity_poly.type
_entity_poly.pdbx_seq_one_letter_code
_entity_poly.pdbx_strand_id
1 'polypeptide(L)'
;MDNKLASYAAPVALSLLMFFSNFMDTDIFRMGENNFAIWFVMSVFCFVAGWFIDKTFTWQRGGKLLFGLIVATTVASNILIIWFSEYFTSGSLMSENIILFSLRNVFLGSMGFFGMSVAEVLRMEQDLRITREKLKVYEATIKDVKKESELIIKDAEIKAMKITAEAELIAKSAELKKERIEKELREFIQIEKELIKKYEGNS
;
A
#
# COMPACT_ATOMS: atom_id res chain seq x y z
N MET A 1 15.44 -16.33 19.15
CA MET A 1 14.47 -17.21 19.84
C MET A 1 13.13 -16.49 19.80
N ASP A 2 12.25 -16.96 18.92
CA ASP A 2 11.02 -16.31 18.52
C ASP A 2 10.12 -15.98 19.71
N ASN A 3 9.66 -14.73 19.79
CA ASN A 3 8.65 -14.26 20.75
C ASN A 3 7.24 -14.85 20.45
N LYS A 4 7.16 -16.10 20.00
CA LYS A 4 5.90 -16.85 19.79
C LYS A 4 5.10 -16.89 21.09
N LEU A 5 5.74 -17.08 22.24
CA LEU A 5 5.08 -17.08 23.56
C LEU A 5 4.43 -15.72 23.88
N ALA A 6 5.12 -14.61 23.59
CA ALA A 6 4.57 -13.27 23.78
C ALA A 6 3.40 -12.99 22.80
N SER A 7 3.45 -13.55 21.59
CA SER A 7 2.38 -13.40 20.61
C SER A 7 1.06 -14.04 21.07
N TYR A 8 1.14 -15.22 21.71
CA TYR A 8 -0.04 -15.94 22.21
C TYR A 8 -0.55 -15.42 23.56
N ALA A 9 0.18 -14.52 24.22
CA ALA A 9 -0.22 -13.97 25.51
C ALA A 9 -1.54 -13.18 25.42
N ALA A 10 -1.74 -12.38 24.37
CA ALA A 10 -2.97 -11.59 24.21
C ALA A 10 -4.22 -12.47 23.96
N PRO A 11 -4.19 -13.48 23.07
CA PRO A 11 -5.27 -14.46 22.95
C PRO A 11 -5.58 -15.24 24.23
N VAL A 12 -4.53 -15.69 24.94
CA VAL A 12 -4.70 -16.45 26.18
C VAL A 12 -5.30 -15.57 27.28
N ALA A 13 -4.84 -14.32 27.40
CA ALA A 13 -5.41 -13.34 28.33
C ALA A 13 -6.89 -13.05 28.00
N LEU A 14 -7.24 -12.90 26.72
CA LEU A 14 -8.64 -12.72 26.30
C LEU A 14 -9.51 -13.92 26.71
N SER A 15 -9.02 -15.15 26.50
CA SER A 15 -9.75 -16.36 26.85
C SER A 15 -9.97 -16.48 28.36
N LEU A 16 -8.93 -16.19 29.15
CA LEU A 16 -9.02 -16.17 30.60
C LEU A 16 -10.01 -15.10 31.08
N LEU A 17 -9.95 -13.89 30.52
CA LEU A 17 -10.88 -12.81 30.88
C LEU A 17 -12.34 -13.19 30.57
N MET A 18 -12.61 -13.75 29.39
CA MET A 18 -13.94 -14.21 29.03
C MET A 18 -14.43 -15.34 29.96
N PHE A 19 -13.56 -16.28 30.29
CA PHE A 19 -13.89 -17.40 31.18
C PHE A 19 -14.17 -16.93 32.62
N PHE A 20 -13.30 -16.09 33.19
CA PHE A 20 -13.50 -15.53 34.54
C PHE A 20 -14.73 -14.64 34.63
N SER A 21 -15.14 -13.97 33.54
CA SER A 21 -16.35 -13.16 33.51
C SER A 21 -17.64 -13.96 33.81
N ASN A 22 -17.63 -15.28 33.62
CA ASN A 22 -18.79 -16.13 33.89
C ASN A 22 -18.93 -16.47 35.39
N PHE A 23 -17.86 -16.35 36.18
CA PHE A 23 -17.90 -16.59 37.63
C PHE A 23 -18.34 -15.36 38.44
N MET A 24 -18.32 -14.17 37.83
CA MET A 24 -18.69 -12.90 38.49
C MET A 24 -20.19 -12.74 38.74
N ASP A 25 -21.05 -13.63 38.22
CA ASP A 25 -22.51 -13.58 38.43
C ASP A 25 -23.01 -14.55 39.51
N THR A 26 -22.10 -15.28 40.16
CA THR A 26 -22.46 -16.16 41.28
C THR A 26 -22.87 -15.31 42.49
N ASP A 27 -23.68 -15.85 43.41
CA ASP A 27 -24.20 -15.12 44.60
C ASP A 27 -23.09 -14.47 45.47
N ILE A 28 -21.83 -14.88 45.28
CA ILE A 28 -20.63 -14.33 45.93
C ILE A 28 -20.29 -12.89 45.43
N PHE A 29 -20.79 -12.50 44.26
CA PHE A 29 -20.49 -11.22 43.58
C PHE A 29 -21.73 -10.38 43.22
N ARG A 30 -22.91 -10.62 43.81
CA ARG A 30 -24.10 -9.76 43.68
C ARG A 30 -23.89 -8.38 44.34
N MET A 31 -22.95 -7.60 43.82
CA MET A 31 -22.80 -6.18 44.12
C MET A 31 -23.62 -5.41 43.08
N GLY A 32 -24.91 -5.18 43.39
CA GLY A 32 -25.91 -4.64 42.46
C GLY A 32 -25.42 -3.45 41.61
N GLU A 33 -24.81 -2.44 42.21
CA GLU A 33 -24.31 -1.24 41.48
C GLU A 33 -22.91 -1.44 40.85
N ASN A 34 -22.06 -2.30 41.42
CA ASN A 34 -20.69 -2.51 40.92
C ASN A 34 -20.61 -3.52 39.76
N ASN A 35 -21.65 -4.34 39.55
CA ASN A 35 -21.67 -5.35 38.48
C ASN A 35 -21.50 -4.70 37.09
N PHE A 36 -22.15 -3.56 36.87
CA PHE A 36 -21.98 -2.79 35.63
C PHE A 36 -20.55 -2.27 35.45
N ALA A 37 -19.94 -1.71 36.49
CA ALA A 37 -18.59 -1.17 36.43
C ALA A 37 -17.54 -2.26 36.11
N ILE A 38 -17.66 -3.42 36.76
CA ILE A 38 -16.78 -4.57 36.53
C ILE A 38 -16.94 -5.07 35.09
N TRP A 39 -18.18 -5.21 34.62
CA TRP A 39 -18.46 -5.64 33.25
C TRP A 39 -17.95 -4.65 32.20
N PHE A 40 -18.08 -3.35 32.46
CA PHE A 40 -17.53 -2.30 31.60
C PHE A 40 -15.99 -2.38 31.55
N VAL A 41 -15.32 -2.51 32.69
CA VAL A 41 -13.86 -2.65 32.74
C VAL A 41 -13.42 -3.90 31.98
N MET A 42 -14.10 -5.03 32.14
CA MET A 42 -13.83 -6.25 31.39
C MET A 42 -14.02 -6.06 29.87
N SER A 43 -15.05 -5.34 29.45
CA SER A 43 -15.27 -5.02 28.04
C SER A 43 -14.13 -4.19 27.44
N VAL A 44 -13.60 -3.22 28.20
CA VAL A 44 -12.44 -2.40 27.80
C VAL A 44 -11.17 -3.25 27.73
N PHE A 45 -10.96 -4.18 28.67
CA PHE A 45 -9.83 -5.11 28.59
C PHE A 45 -9.94 -6.06 27.38
N CYS A 46 -11.14 -6.56 27.08
CA CYS A 46 -11.38 -7.36 25.87
C CYS A 46 -11.12 -6.55 24.59
N PHE A 47 -11.50 -5.28 24.57
CA PHE A 47 -11.20 -4.36 23.47
C PHE A 47 -9.68 -4.18 23.28
N VAL A 48 -8.95 -3.88 24.36
CA VAL A 48 -7.48 -3.71 24.30
C VAL A 48 -6.80 -5.01 23.89
N ALA A 49 -7.24 -6.15 24.40
CA ALA A 49 -6.70 -7.45 23.99
C ALA A 49 -6.96 -7.73 22.49
N GLY A 50 -8.15 -7.41 21.99
CA GLY A 50 -8.49 -7.47 20.56
C GLY A 50 -7.58 -6.58 19.69
N TRP A 51 -7.28 -5.38 20.16
CA TRP A 51 -6.33 -4.47 19.51
C TRP A 51 -4.91 -5.05 19.43
N PHE A 52 -4.42 -5.66 20.51
CA PHE A 52 -3.09 -6.30 20.52
C PHE A 52 -3.04 -7.54 19.61
N ILE A 53 -4.14 -8.28 19.49
CA ILE A 53 -4.26 -9.43 18.58
C ILE A 53 -4.10 -8.96 17.12
N ASP A 54 -4.72 -7.84 16.74
CA ASP A 54 -4.59 -7.31 15.37
C ASP A 54 -3.13 -6.97 15.03
N LYS A 55 -2.46 -6.24 15.94
CA LYS A 55 -1.04 -5.89 15.80
C LYS A 55 -0.12 -7.10 15.60
N THR A 56 -0.50 -8.26 16.13
CA THR A 56 0.37 -9.43 16.20
C THR A 56 0.07 -10.44 15.10
N PHE A 57 -1.21 -10.70 14.81
CA PHE A 57 -1.63 -11.77 13.91
C PHE A 57 -2.28 -11.28 12.61
N THR A 58 -2.43 -9.96 12.38
CA THR A 58 -3.13 -9.33 11.24
C THR A 58 -4.63 -9.67 11.17
N TRP A 59 -5.41 -8.84 10.50
CA TRP A 59 -6.87 -8.94 10.48
C TRP A 59 -7.41 -10.35 10.14
N GLN A 60 -6.90 -10.98 9.08
CA GLN A 60 -7.44 -12.25 8.60
C GLN A 60 -7.17 -13.43 9.54
N ARG A 61 -5.98 -13.53 10.15
CA ARG A 61 -5.66 -14.64 11.07
C ARG A 61 -6.12 -14.33 12.49
N GLY A 62 -5.97 -13.08 12.94
CA GLY A 62 -6.47 -12.61 14.22
C GLY A 62 -7.98 -12.81 14.36
N GLY A 63 -8.76 -12.49 13.32
CA GLY A 63 -10.21 -12.64 13.33
C GLY A 63 -10.67 -14.08 13.40
N LYS A 64 -10.03 -14.99 12.63
CA LYS A 64 -10.30 -16.44 12.72
C LYS A 64 -9.98 -17.00 14.11
N LEU A 65 -8.89 -16.51 14.71
CA LEU A 65 -8.47 -16.91 16.06
C LEU A 65 -9.47 -16.42 17.11
N LEU A 66 -9.85 -15.15 17.07
CA LEU A 66 -10.87 -14.55 17.95
C LEU A 66 -12.21 -15.29 17.84
N PHE A 67 -12.65 -15.58 16.62
CA PHE A 67 -13.88 -16.34 16.39
C PHE A 67 -13.82 -17.73 17.04
N GLY A 68 -12.74 -18.48 16.80
CA GLY A 68 -12.53 -19.78 17.41
C GLY A 68 -12.49 -19.71 18.95
N LEU A 69 -11.89 -18.65 19.50
CA LEU A 69 -11.79 -18.43 20.94
C LEU A 69 -13.16 -18.17 21.60
N ILE A 70 -14.02 -17.39 20.94
CA ILE A 70 -15.38 -17.10 21.44
C ILE A 70 -16.20 -18.37 21.47
N VAL A 71 -16.16 -19.15 20.38
CA VAL A 71 -16.88 -20.43 20.30
C VAL A 71 -16.35 -21.40 21.35
N ALA A 72 -15.03 -21.56 21.47
CA ALA A 72 -14.41 -22.47 22.44
C ALA A 72 -14.77 -22.08 23.88
N THR A 73 -14.63 -20.80 24.23
CA THR A 73 -14.95 -20.31 25.59
C THR A 73 -16.43 -20.45 25.91
N THR A 74 -17.32 -20.20 24.93
CA THR A 74 -18.77 -20.36 25.11
C THR A 74 -19.15 -21.82 25.34
N VAL A 75 -18.61 -22.74 24.54
CA VAL A 75 -18.85 -24.19 24.71
C VAL A 75 -18.29 -24.69 26.05
N ALA A 76 -17.07 -24.30 26.41
CA ALA A 76 -16.47 -24.66 27.68
C ALA A 76 -17.28 -24.14 28.88
N SER A 77 -17.78 -22.91 28.79
CA SER A 77 -18.63 -22.32 29.84
C SER A 77 -19.96 -23.05 29.97
N ASN A 78 -20.60 -23.41 28.85
CA ASN A 78 -21.85 -24.17 28.86
C ASN A 78 -21.67 -25.57 29.48
N ILE A 79 -20.56 -26.27 29.17
CA ILE A 79 -20.24 -27.57 29.81
C ILE A 79 -20.10 -27.40 31.33
N LEU A 80 -19.41 -26.34 31.77
CA LEU A 80 -19.19 -26.06 33.19
C LEU A 80 -20.52 -25.76 33.91
N ILE A 81 -21.39 -24.94 33.32
CA ILE A 81 -22.71 -24.64 33.88
C ILE A 81 -23.57 -25.91 34.01
N ILE A 82 -23.49 -26.82 33.04
CA ILE A 82 -24.23 -28.09 33.09
C ILE A 82 -23.69 -29.00 34.21
N TRP A 83 -22.37 -29.12 34.35
CA TRP A 83 -21.73 -29.98 35.34
C TRP A 83 -21.82 -29.44 36.77
N PHE A 84 -21.79 -28.12 36.93
CA PHE A 84 -21.88 -27.43 38.22
C PHE A 84 -23.21 -26.70 38.38
N SER A 85 -24.30 -27.28 37.86
CA SER A 85 -25.62 -26.66 37.85
C SER A 85 -26.05 -26.19 39.24
N GLU A 86 -25.76 -26.95 40.30
CA GLU A 86 -26.08 -26.58 41.69
C GLU A 86 -25.41 -25.28 42.18
N TYR A 87 -24.25 -24.89 41.62
CA TYR A 87 -23.53 -23.66 41.99
C TYR A 87 -23.98 -22.42 41.18
N PHE A 88 -24.45 -22.63 39.96
CA PHE A 88 -24.81 -21.55 39.03
C PHE A 88 -26.32 -21.31 38.92
N THR A 89 -27.15 -22.22 39.46
CA THR A 89 -28.61 -22.15 39.36
C THR A 89 -29.20 -21.48 40.62
N SER A 90 -28.84 -20.22 40.83
CA SER A 90 -29.41 -19.37 41.89
C SER A 90 -30.85 -18.93 41.54
N GLY A 91 -31.80 -19.87 41.50
CA GLY A 91 -33.24 -19.59 41.43
C GLY A 91 -33.86 -19.34 40.05
N SER A 92 -33.10 -19.43 38.95
CA SER A 92 -33.59 -19.37 37.56
C SER A 92 -33.63 -20.76 36.90
N LEU A 93 -34.36 -20.91 35.80
CA LEU A 93 -34.34 -22.16 35.02
C LEU A 93 -32.96 -22.33 34.38
N MET A 94 -32.41 -23.55 34.40
CA MET A 94 -31.09 -23.87 33.83
C MET A 94 -30.90 -23.38 32.38
N SER A 95 -31.97 -23.35 31.58
CA SER A 95 -31.97 -22.81 30.22
C SER A 95 -31.69 -21.30 30.16
N GLU A 96 -32.18 -20.53 31.12
CA GLU A 96 -31.99 -19.07 31.16
C GLU A 96 -30.53 -18.72 31.43
N ASN A 97 -29.89 -19.45 32.36
CA ASN A 97 -28.47 -19.24 32.67
C ASN A 97 -27.59 -19.57 31.47
N ILE A 98 -27.84 -20.68 30.76
CA ILE A 98 -27.08 -21.03 29.55
C ILE A 98 -27.19 -19.93 28.49
N ILE A 99 -28.38 -19.36 28.28
CA ILE A 99 -28.59 -18.25 27.34
C ILE A 99 -27.83 -17.01 27.79
N LEU A 100 -27.93 -16.64 29.06
CA LEU A 100 -27.34 -15.42 29.61
C LEU A 100 -25.80 -15.44 29.56
N PHE A 101 -25.18 -16.56 29.97
CA PHE A 101 -23.74 -16.74 29.90
C PHE A 101 -23.23 -16.85 28.46
N SER A 102 -23.98 -17.49 27.56
CA SER A 102 -23.64 -17.52 26.13
C SER A 102 -23.67 -16.12 25.52
N LEU A 103 -24.71 -15.34 25.79
CA LEU A 103 -24.84 -13.96 25.30
C LEU A 103 -23.73 -13.06 25.85
N ARG A 104 -23.37 -13.22 27.13
CA ARG A 104 -22.25 -12.49 27.74
C ARG A 104 -20.92 -12.80 27.06
N ASN A 105 -20.61 -14.07 26.82
CA ASN A 105 -19.39 -14.47 26.13
C ASN A 105 -19.34 -13.91 24.69
N VAL A 106 -20.46 -13.95 23.96
CA VAL A 106 -20.54 -13.38 22.61
C VAL A 106 -20.35 -11.86 22.63
N PHE A 107 -20.93 -11.16 23.61
CA PHE A 107 -20.80 -9.72 23.74
C PHE A 107 -19.37 -9.27 24.10
N LEU A 108 -18.72 -9.94 25.04
CA LEU A 108 -17.31 -9.65 25.36
C LEU A 108 -16.39 -9.99 24.18
N GLY A 109 -16.72 -11.07 23.45
CA GLY A 109 -16.06 -11.43 22.20
C GLY A 109 -16.20 -10.38 21.11
N SER A 110 -17.39 -9.78 20.95
CA SER A 110 -17.64 -8.72 19.97
C SER A 110 -16.87 -7.44 20.29
N MET A 111 -16.66 -7.13 21.58
CA MET A 111 -15.77 -6.04 22.00
C MET A 111 -14.31 -6.29 21.60
N GLY A 112 -13.85 -7.54 21.64
CA GLY A 112 -12.56 -7.94 21.08
C GLY A 112 -12.47 -7.69 19.57
N PHE A 113 -13.51 -8.06 18.80
CA PHE A 113 -13.59 -7.73 17.37
C PHE A 113 -13.61 -6.23 17.10
N PHE A 114 -14.28 -5.46 17.95
CA PHE A 114 -14.33 -4.01 17.83
C PHE A 114 -12.94 -3.40 18.02
N GLY A 115 -12.19 -3.84 19.04
CA GLY A 115 -10.79 -3.41 19.26
C GLY A 115 -9.87 -3.74 18.08
N MET A 116 -10.04 -4.92 17.52
CA MET A 116 -9.33 -5.36 16.34
C MET A 116 -9.66 -4.49 15.11
N SER A 117 -10.92 -4.08 14.96
CA SER A 117 -11.39 -3.30 13.81
C SER A 117 -10.81 -1.88 13.83
N VAL A 118 -10.79 -1.26 15.00
CA VAL A 118 -10.22 0.09 15.15
C VAL A 118 -8.72 0.09 14.88
N ALA A 119 -8.00 -0.94 15.34
CA ALA A 119 -6.58 -1.11 15.06
C ALA A 119 -6.29 -1.20 13.55
N GLU A 120 -7.06 -2.00 12.83
CA GLU A 120 -6.89 -2.19 11.38
C GLU A 120 -7.21 -0.91 10.60
N VAL A 121 -8.28 -0.19 10.96
CA VAL A 121 -8.64 1.09 10.31
C VAL A 121 -7.52 2.12 10.45
N LEU A 122 -6.96 2.28 11.65
CA LEU A 122 -5.85 3.21 11.86
C LEU A 122 -4.60 2.82 11.08
N ARG A 123 -4.30 1.52 10.98
CA ARG A 123 -3.17 1.03 10.17
C ARG A 123 -3.39 1.35 8.69
N MET A 124 -4.59 1.09 8.18
CA MET A 124 -4.96 1.39 6.79
C MET A 124 -4.85 2.88 6.48
N GLU A 125 -5.27 3.77 7.38
CA GLU A 125 -5.13 5.22 7.18
C GLU A 125 -3.67 5.65 7.07
N GLN A 126 -2.78 5.09 7.90
CA GLN A 126 -1.35 5.38 7.84
C GLN A 126 -0.74 4.90 6.52
N ASP A 127 -1.04 3.67 6.11
CA ASP A 127 -0.55 3.10 4.85
C ASP A 127 -1.04 3.90 3.63
N LEU A 128 -2.29 4.38 3.67
CA LEU A 128 -2.86 5.26 2.64
C LEU A 128 -2.15 6.61 2.56
N ARG A 129 -1.80 7.21 3.70
CA ARG A 129 -1.05 8.48 3.71
C ARG A 129 0.33 8.31 3.08
N ILE A 130 1.08 7.28 3.48
CA ILE A 130 2.41 6.99 2.94
C ILE A 130 2.33 6.72 1.44
N THR A 131 1.35 5.90 1.00
CA THR A 131 1.17 5.57 -0.41
C THR A 131 0.82 6.80 -1.24
N ARG A 132 -0.04 7.68 -0.73
CA ARG A 132 -0.39 8.95 -1.38
C ARG A 132 0.82 9.87 -1.52
N GLU A 133 1.69 9.90 -0.52
CA GLU A 133 2.91 10.71 -0.56
C GLU A 133 3.91 10.18 -1.58
N LYS A 134 4.12 8.85 -1.63
CA LYS A 134 4.93 8.20 -2.67
C LYS A 134 4.39 8.48 -4.07
N LEU A 135 3.07 8.45 -4.25
CA LEU A 135 2.43 8.76 -5.53
C LEU A 135 2.70 10.20 -5.97
N LYS A 136 2.60 11.17 -5.06
CA LYS A 136 2.91 12.59 -5.36
C LYS A 136 4.36 12.78 -5.80
N VAL A 137 5.31 12.13 -5.12
CA VAL A 137 6.73 12.18 -5.50
C VAL A 137 6.93 11.56 -6.88
N TYR A 138 6.31 10.41 -7.13
CA TYR A 138 6.38 9.74 -8.43
C TYR A 138 5.81 10.59 -9.57
N GLU A 139 4.66 11.23 -9.37
CA GLU A 139 4.07 12.15 -10.35
C GLU A 139 4.96 13.37 -10.62
N ALA A 140 5.59 13.94 -9.58
CA ALA A 140 6.54 15.04 -9.73
C ALA A 140 7.75 14.61 -10.57
N THR A 141 8.33 13.45 -10.26
CA THR A 141 9.46 12.89 -11.03
C THR A 141 9.09 12.65 -12.49
N ILE A 142 7.90 12.10 -12.78
CA ILE A 142 7.45 11.91 -14.17
C ILE A 142 7.33 13.25 -14.90
N LYS A 143 6.79 14.27 -14.24
CA LYS A 143 6.64 15.59 -14.85
C LYS A 143 7.98 16.22 -15.19
N ASP A 144 8.98 16.06 -14.33
CA ASP A 144 10.32 16.56 -14.56
C ASP A 144 11.04 15.78 -15.67
N VAL A 145 10.95 14.45 -15.66
CA VAL A 145 11.49 13.60 -16.75
C VAL A 145 10.86 13.96 -18.10
N LYS A 146 9.55 14.25 -18.13
CA LYS A 146 8.87 14.66 -19.35
C LYS A 146 9.40 16.00 -19.87
N LYS A 147 9.59 16.99 -18.99
CA LYS A 147 10.20 18.28 -19.36
C LYS A 147 11.63 18.10 -19.88
N GLU A 148 12.44 17.28 -19.21
CA GLU A 148 13.82 17.02 -19.62
C GLU A 148 13.88 16.33 -20.98
N SER A 149 12.99 15.37 -21.21
CA SER A 149 12.84 14.71 -22.52
C SER A 149 12.45 15.69 -23.62
N GLU A 150 11.50 16.60 -23.36
CA GLU A 150 11.12 17.66 -24.31
C GLU A 150 12.28 18.61 -24.64
N LEU A 151 13.13 18.94 -23.66
CA LEU A 151 14.33 19.74 -23.88
C LEU A 151 15.36 19.00 -24.73
N ILE A 152 15.60 17.71 -24.46
CA ILE A 152 16.53 16.88 -25.25
C ILE A 152 16.07 16.78 -26.71
N ILE A 153 14.76 16.62 -26.94
CA ILE A 153 14.19 16.59 -28.30
C ILE A 153 14.42 17.93 -29.00
N LYS A 154 14.13 19.06 -28.34
CA LYS A 154 14.37 20.39 -28.92
C LYS A 154 15.84 20.65 -29.23
N ASP A 155 16.74 20.23 -28.34
CA ASP A 155 18.19 20.37 -28.56
C ASP A 155 18.65 19.52 -29.74
N ALA A 156 18.10 18.31 -29.89
CA ALA A 156 18.36 17.46 -31.05
C ALA A 156 17.84 18.09 -32.36
N GLU A 157 16.63 18.67 -32.35
CA GLU A 157 16.08 19.40 -33.49
C GLU A 157 16.94 20.60 -33.89
N ILE A 158 17.39 21.42 -32.92
CA ILE A 158 18.27 22.57 -33.18
C ILE A 158 19.60 22.11 -33.78
N LYS A 159 20.19 21.04 -33.26
CA LYS A 159 21.43 20.45 -33.82
C LYS A 159 21.21 19.95 -35.25
N ALA A 160 20.09 19.29 -35.51
CA ALA A 160 19.75 18.82 -36.86
C ALA A 160 19.61 20.00 -37.83
N MET A 161 18.88 21.05 -37.45
CA MET A 161 18.74 22.28 -38.26
C MET A 161 20.09 22.94 -38.54
N LYS A 162 20.99 22.96 -37.55
CA LYS A 162 22.34 23.51 -37.74
C LYS A 162 23.14 22.71 -38.77
N ILE A 163 23.09 21.38 -38.68
CA ILE A 163 23.78 20.49 -39.64
C ILE A 163 23.22 20.67 -41.06
N THR A 164 21.89 20.76 -41.22
CA THR A 164 21.27 20.96 -42.54
C THR A 164 21.65 22.32 -43.12
N ALA A 165 21.65 23.38 -42.31
CA ALA A 165 22.06 24.71 -42.75
C ALA A 165 23.54 24.77 -43.15
N GLU A 166 24.42 24.12 -42.38
CA GLU A 166 25.83 24.00 -42.74
C GLU A 166 26.03 23.21 -44.04
N ALA A 167 25.29 22.10 -44.23
CA ALA A 167 25.33 21.32 -45.46
C ALA A 167 24.84 22.13 -46.68
N GLU A 168 23.78 22.92 -46.54
CA GLU A 168 23.28 23.82 -47.59
C GLU A 168 24.31 24.89 -47.96
N LEU A 169 24.98 25.51 -46.98
CA LEU A 169 26.03 26.49 -47.22
C LEU A 169 27.21 25.87 -47.98
N ILE A 170 27.63 24.66 -47.58
CA ILE A 170 28.71 23.94 -48.26
C ILE A 170 28.28 23.60 -49.70
N ALA A 171 27.08 23.07 -49.90
CA ALA A 171 26.56 22.72 -51.22
C ALA A 171 26.51 23.93 -52.15
N LYS A 172 25.98 25.06 -51.66
CA LYS A 172 25.93 26.32 -52.41
C LYS A 172 27.33 26.85 -52.77
N SER A 173 28.27 26.75 -51.83
CA SER A 173 29.66 27.14 -52.10
C SER A 173 30.34 26.24 -53.14
N ALA A 174 30.01 24.94 -53.14
CA ALA A 174 30.52 23.98 -54.12
C ALA A 174 29.91 24.21 -55.50
N GLU A 175 28.62 24.54 -55.57
CA GLU A 175 27.93 24.91 -56.81
C GLU A 175 28.55 26.17 -57.44
N LEU A 176 28.76 27.23 -56.66
CA LEU A 176 29.44 28.44 -57.14
C LEU A 176 30.87 28.18 -57.64
N LYS A 177 31.62 27.31 -56.96
CA LYS A 177 32.96 26.89 -57.41
C LYS A 177 32.90 26.11 -58.72
N LYS A 178 31.92 25.21 -58.87
CA LYS A 178 31.69 24.45 -60.09
C LYS A 178 31.38 25.38 -61.27
N GLU A 179 30.45 26.32 -61.11
CA GLU A 179 30.11 27.30 -62.16
C GLU A 179 31.33 28.11 -62.59
N ARG A 180 32.17 28.54 -61.63
CA ARG A 180 33.40 29.27 -61.91
C ARG A 180 34.38 28.44 -62.75
N ILE A 181 34.60 27.17 -62.36
CA ILE A 181 35.49 26.25 -63.08
C ILE A 181 34.95 25.98 -64.49
N GLU A 182 33.64 25.77 -64.66
CA GLU A 182 33.05 25.55 -66.00
C GLU A 182 33.25 26.76 -66.91
N LYS A 183 33.14 27.97 -66.37
CA LYS A 183 33.39 29.21 -67.13
C LYS A 183 34.86 29.30 -67.55
N GLU A 184 35.78 29.08 -66.61
CA GLU A 184 37.23 29.07 -66.87
C GLU A 184 37.60 27.99 -67.92
N LEU A 185 36.98 26.80 -67.86
CA LEU A 185 37.17 25.73 -68.86
C LEU A 185 36.66 26.12 -70.25
N ARG A 186 35.49 26.77 -70.35
CA ARG A 186 34.98 27.27 -71.64
C ARG A 186 35.92 28.31 -72.24
N GLU A 187 36.40 29.24 -71.41
CA GLU A 187 37.37 30.25 -71.84
C GLU A 187 38.66 29.59 -72.32
N PHE A 188 39.18 28.59 -71.58
CA PHE A 188 40.37 27.83 -71.99
C PHE A 188 40.17 27.10 -73.33
N ILE A 189 39.04 26.41 -73.52
CA ILE A 189 38.71 25.71 -74.78
C ILE A 189 38.60 26.69 -75.95
N GLN A 190 38.04 27.89 -75.74
CA GLN A 190 37.99 28.93 -76.76
C GLN A 190 39.38 29.41 -77.16
N ILE A 191 40.25 29.66 -76.18
CA ILE A 191 41.64 30.07 -76.41
C ILE A 191 42.41 28.99 -77.18
N GLU A 192 42.27 27.71 -76.81
CA GLU A 192 42.86 26.58 -77.53
C GLU A 192 42.38 26.50 -78.99
N LYS A 193 41.07 26.65 -79.22
CA LYS A 193 40.51 26.68 -80.59
C LYS A 193 41.06 27.83 -81.42
N GLU A 194 41.23 29.01 -80.83
CA GLU A 194 41.83 30.16 -81.51
C GLU A 194 43.31 29.94 -81.81
N LEU A 195 44.06 29.31 -80.90
CA LEU A 195 45.44 28.90 -81.11
C LEU A 195 45.57 27.90 -82.26
N ILE A 196 44.75 26.85 -82.27
CA ILE A 196 44.76 25.84 -83.35
C ILE A 196 44.45 26.48 -84.70
N LYS A 197 43.45 27.37 -84.78
CA LYS A 197 43.15 28.12 -86.01
C LYS A 197 44.31 28.98 -86.50
N LYS A 198 45.09 29.58 -85.59
CA LYS A 198 46.30 30.34 -85.95
C LYS A 198 47.43 29.43 -86.47
N TYR A 199 47.52 28.19 -85.99
CA TYR A 199 48.49 27.21 -86.48
C TYR A 199 48.08 26.58 -87.82
N GLU A 200 46.80 26.33 -88.06
CA GLU A 200 46.29 25.81 -89.34
C GLU A 200 46.28 26.86 -90.46
N GLY A 201 46.13 28.15 -90.14
CA GLY A 201 46.15 29.24 -91.12
C GLY A 201 47.55 29.64 -91.64
N ASN A 202 48.61 28.99 -91.15
CA ASN A 202 50.01 29.24 -91.53
C ASN A 202 50.66 28.03 -92.25
N SER A 203 49.85 27.12 -92.79
CA SER A 203 50.27 26.06 -93.72
C SER A 203 49.72 26.28 -95.12
#